data_AF-A0A7S0G6K2-F1
#
_entry.id   AF-A0A7S0G6K2-F1
#
_cell.length_a   1.000
_cell.length_b   1.000
_cell.length_c   1.000
_cell.angle_alpha   90.00
_cell.angle_beta   90.00
_cell.angle_gamma   90.00
#
_symmetry.space_group_name_H-M   'P 1'
#
loop_
_entity.id
_entity.type
_entity.pdbx_description
1 polymer ?
#
loop_
_entity_poly.entity_id
_entity_poly.type
_entity_poly.pdbx_seq_one_letter_code
_entity_poly.pdbx_strand_id
1 'polypeptide(L)'
;MFGSPSITLILKIHYKVKDGGQMIASGESDAFGKNVVNRAVRMRSRDGENWDAKVNINVGETLLVYRYGYITDNKSRFEAIQSLRSVSLEGLKKGDTVIMRDTWRSPKSNVFVSTAFREAIFAGSPEGNNTPVRQDSALGDKSAATRWKEPQKDSVAVRFTVVVPRLTSGHSIRLTGEHEKLGKWDKESTLGLVNLGRNVFSLMLEFPADELPFEYKYCIFDKEGEFVFRERGTPRELEAPTDKVKFLSVDENFKYENVWKGAGVAVPVFSL
;
A
#
# COMPACT_ATOMS: atom_id res chain seq x y z
N MET A 1 10.38 34.70 -7.45
CA MET A 1 10.80 33.64 -6.49
C MET A 1 10.44 32.31 -7.13
N PHE A 2 11.37 31.70 -7.88
CA PHE A 2 11.12 30.42 -8.56
C PHE A 2 11.13 29.32 -7.50
N GLY A 3 9.98 28.66 -7.29
CA GLY A 3 9.89 27.55 -6.33
C GLY A 3 10.90 26.46 -6.67
N SER A 4 11.49 25.86 -5.63
CA SER A 4 12.41 24.73 -5.76
C SER A 4 11.83 23.64 -6.67
N PRO A 5 12.65 22.97 -7.48
CA PRO A 5 12.16 21.89 -8.33
C PRO A 5 11.58 20.76 -7.47
N SER A 6 10.28 20.50 -7.60
CA SER A 6 9.58 19.49 -6.81
C SER A 6 8.69 18.57 -7.63
N ILE A 7 8.56 17.33 -7.17
CA ILE A 7 7.46 16.42 -7.48
C ILE A 7 6.31 16.76 -6.52
N THR A 8 5.06 16.69 -6.97
CA THR A 8 3.89 16.88 -6.12
C THR A 8 3.26 15.54 -5.78
N LEU A 9 3.02 15.27 -4.50
CA LEU A 9 2.13 14.20 -4.06
C LEU A 9 0.82 14.80 -3.57
N ILE A 10 -0.30 14.23 -4.03
CA ILE A 10 -1.64 14.52 -3.51
C ILE A 10 -2.06 13.30 -2.70
N LEU A 11 -1.95 13.40 -1.39
CA LEU A 11 -2.37 12.37 -0.45
C LEU A 11 -3.89 12.42 -0.33
N LYS A 12 -4.55 11.26 -0.43
CA LYS A 12 -6.00 11.08 -0.23
C LYS A 12 -6.23 9.84 0.60
N ILE A 13 -6.97 9.96 1.71
CA ILE A 13 -7.31 8.83 2.57
C ILE A 13 -8.69 9.02 3.17
N HIS A 14 -9.48 7.95 3.20
CA HIS A 14 -10.73 7.91 3.94
C HIS A 14 -10.53 7.24 5.30
N TYR A 15 -10.79 7.98 6.37
CA TYR A 15 -10.82 7.49 7.74
C TYR A 15 -11.57 8.47 8.65
N LYS A 16 -12.61 7.97 9.31
CA LYS A 16 -13.38 8.73 10.30
C LYS A 16 -12.55 8.97 11.57
N VAL A 17 -12.14 10.21 11.78
CA VAL A 17 -11.50 10.63 13.04
C VAL A 17 -12.59 11.00 14.03
N LYS A 18 -12.57 10.38 15.22
CA LYS A 18 -13.51 10.72 16.30
C LYS A 18 -13.10 12.02 16.97
N ASP A 19 -14.08 12.67 17.60
CA ASP A 19 -13.88 13.79 18.52
C ASP A 19 -13.17 15.00 17.88
N GLY A 20 -13.43 15.28 16.59
CA GLY A 20 -12.91 16.46 15.89
C GLY A 20 -11.39 16.46 15.67
N GLY A 21 -10.73 15.30 15.77
CA GLY A 21 -9.28 15.20 15.61
C GLY A 21 -8.77 15.56 14.22
N GLN A 22 -7.48 15.88 14.14
CA GLN A 22 -6.77 16.31 12.94
C GLN A 22 -5.93 15.16 12.37
N MET A 23 -6.20 14.75 11.12
CA MET A 23 -5.35 13.77 10.41
C MET A 23 -4.00 14.40 10.02
N ILE A 24 -2.94 13.61 10.14
CA ILE A 24 -1.58 13.95 9.77
C ILE A 24 -0.92 12.82 8.96
N ALA A 25 0.04 13.18 8.11
CA ALA A 25 0.99 12.25 7.51
C ALA A 25 2.41 12.58 7.97
N SER A 26 3.14 11.57 8.45
CA SER A 26 4.46 11.72 9.06
C SER A 26 5.42 10.66 8.53
N GLY A 27 6.70 11.00 8.39
CA GLY A 27 7.71 10.12 7.81
C GLY A 27 9.12 10.68 8.00
N GLU A 28 10.12 9.91 7.57
CA GLU A 28 11.54 10.23 7.79
C GLU A 28 12.02 11.42 6.96
N SER A 29 11.46 11.62 5.77
CA SER A 29 11.89 12.72 4.91
C SER A 29 11.48 14.09 5.45
N ASP A 30 12.19 15.12 5.02
CA ASP A 30 11.94 16.52 5.40
C ASP A 30 10.51 16.93 5.06
N ALA A 31 10.00 16.49 3.90
CA ALA A 31 8.65 16.77 3.43
C ALA A 31 7.55 16.17 4.31
N PHE A 32 7.86 15.14 5.10
CA PHE A 32 6.95 14.49 6.05
C PHE A 32 7.34 14.75 7.53
N GLY A 33 8.19 15.75 7.78
CA GLY A 33 8.45 16.26 9.13
C GLY A 33 9.45 15.48 9.98
N LYS A 34 10.26 14.59 9.39
CA LYS A 34 11.31 13.82 10.10
C LYS A 34 10.79 13.04 11.32
N ASN A 35 9.62 12.43 11.20
CA ASN A 35 8.92 11.72 12.28
C ASN A 35 8.54 12.59 13.50
N VAL A 36 8.63 13.93 13.40
CA VAL A 36 8.22 14.84 14.45
C VAL A 36 6.77 15.25 14.24
N VAL A 37 5.89 14.87 15.16
CA VAL A 37 4.43 15.07 15.08
C VAL A 37 4.04 16.51 14.75
N ASN A 38 4.68 17.50 15.40
CA ASN A 38 4.38 18.92 15.19
C ASN A 38 4.86 19.46 13.83
N ARG A 39 5.70 18.70 13.12
CA ARG A 39 6.20 19.00 11.77
C ARG A 39 5.56 18.13 10.70
N ALA A 40 4.69 17.20 11.08
CA ALA A 40 3.98 16.33 10.16
C ALA A 40 3.06 17.13 9.23
N VAL A 41 2.78 16.58 8.05
CA VAL A 41 1.85 17.17 7.09
C VAL A 41 0.45 17.12 7.70
N ARG A 42 -0.16 18.28 7.92
CA ARG A 42 -1.58 18.35 8.34
C ARG A 42 -2.48 18.18 7.12
N MET A 43 -3.41 17.24 7.22
CA MET A 43 -4.38 16.98 6.14
C MET A 43 -5.62 17.84 6.32
N ARG A 44 -6.37 18.06 5.25
CA ARG A 44 -7.61 18.85 5.26
C ARG A 44 -8.78 17.91 5.06
N SER A 45 -9.90 18.22 5.69
CA SER A 45 -11.15 17.51 5.48
C SER A 45 -12.32 18.48 5.61
N ARG A 46 -13.41 18.21 4.88
CA ARG A 46 -14.68 18.96 4.99
C ARG A 46 -15.73 18.21 5.80
N ASP A 47 -15.57 16.90 5.97
CA ASP A 47 -16.55 15.99 6.57
C ASP A 47 -15.99 15.22 7.78
N GLY A 48 -14.68 15.35 8.07
CA GLY A 48 -13.98 14.63 9.13
C GLY A 48 -13.62 13.17 8.79
N GLU A 49 -13.85 12.75 7.53
CA GLU A 49 -13.67 11.36 7.09
C GLU A 49 -12.80 11.27 5.84
N ASN A 50 -13.01 12.14 4.85
CA ASN A 50 -12.19 12.23 3.65
C ASN A 50 -11.11 13.29 3.85
N TRP A 51 -9.86 12.85 3.85
CA TRP A 51 -8.70 13.70 4.12
C TRP A 51 -7.80 13.82 2.89
N ASP A 52 -7.36 15.04 2.60
CA ASP A 52 -6.39 15.31 1.54
C ASP A 52 -5.24 16.22 1.98
N ALA A 53 -4.08 16.07 1.35
CA ALA A 53 -2.96 16.99 1.51
C ALA A 53 -2.10 17.04 0.25
N LYS A 54 -1.58 18.23 -0.07
CA LYS A 54 -0.56 18.42 -1.09
C LYS A 54 0.82 18.49 -0.43
N VAL A 55 1.74 17.67 -0.88
CA VAL A 55 3.13 17.61 -0.40
C VAL A 55 4.07 17.81 -1.58
N ASN A 56 5.01 18.75 -1.45
CA ASN A 56 6.05 18.97 -2.44
C ASN A 56 7.32 18.25 -2.00
N ILE A 57 7.85 17.41 -2.88
CA ILE A 57 9.02 16.58 -2.64
C ILE A 57 10.20 17.10 -3.46
N ASN A 58 11.37 17.24 -2.86
CA ASN A 58 12.57 17.67 -3.57
C ASN A 58 12.98 16.62 -4.61
N VAL A 59 13.34 17.09 -5.82
CA VAL A 59 13.94 16.22 -6.83
C VAL A 59 15.26 15.69 -6.29
N GLY A 60 15.42 14.36 -6.24
CA GLY A 60 16.60 13.67 -5.71
C GLY A 60 16.28 12.66 -4.61
N GLU A 61 15.14 12.80 -3.92
CA GLU A 61 14.61 11.70 -3.10
C GLU A 61 14.15 10.57 -4.01
N THR A 62 14.57 9.33 -3.73
CA THR A 62 14.23 8.15 -4.53
C THR A 62 13.18 7.27 -3.87
N LEU A 63 13.05 7.34 -2.54
CA LEU A 63 12.12 6.57 -1.75
C LEU A 63 11.55 7.43 -0.63
N LEU A 64 10.22 7.42 -0.53
CA LEU A 64 9.50 7.99 0.61
C LEU A 64 8.96 6.89 1.48
N VAL A 65 9.13 7.04 2.79
CA VAL A 65 8.49 6.21 3.81
C VAL A 65 7.69 7.13 4.71
N TYR A 66 6.39 6.87 4.81
CA TYR A 66 5.49 7.67 5.64
C TYR A 66 4.38 6.79 6.23
N ARG A 67 3.63 7.38 7.15
CA ARG A 67 2.47 6.79 7.79
C ARG A 67 1.43 7.85 8.11
N TYR A 68 0.17 7.43 8.15
CA TYR A 68 -0.92 8.25 8.62
C TYR A 68 -1.09 8.16 10.14
N GLY A 69 -1.62 9.23 10.72
CA GLY A 69 -2.02 9.29 12.11
C GLY A 69 -3.03 10.40 12.32
N TYR A 70 -3.63 10.48 13.50
CA TYR A 70 -4.49 11.59 13.87
C TYR A 70 -4.15 12.08 15.28
N ILE A 71 -4.37 13.37 15.48
CA ILE A 71 -4.15 14.08 16.73
C ILE A 71 -5.51 14.49 17.28
N THR A 72 -5.74 14.18 18.54
CA THR A 72 -6.85 14.70 19.36
C THR A 72 -6.27 15.49 20.52
N ASP A 73 -7.07 16.25 21.25
CA ASP A 73 -6.64 17.09 22.37
C ASP A 73 -5.76 16.34 23.39
N ASN A 74 -6.02 15.04 23.57
CA ASN A 74 -5.40 14.24 24.62
C ASN A 74 -4.30 13.29 24.14
N LYS A 75 -4.14 13.07 22.83
CA LYS A 75 -3.26 12.00 22.30
C LYS A 75 -3.14 12.00 20.77
N SER A 76 -1.96 11.57 20.31
CA SER A 76 -1.73 11.14 18.93
C SER A 76 -1.90 9.62 18.78
N ARG A 77 -2.46 9.19 17.65
CA ARG A 77 -2.59 7.78 17.27
C ARG A 77 -2.11 7.62 15.82
N PHE A 78 -1.32 6.58 15.57
CA PHE A 78 -0.79 6.28 14.24
C PHE A 78 -1.36 4.96 13.73
N GLU A 79 -1.35 4.81 12.41
CA GLU A 79 -1.58 3.51 11.78
C GLU A 79 -0.47 2.52 12.16
N ALA A 80 -0.70 1.25 11.84
CA ALA A 80 0.15 0.15 12.26
C ALA A 80 1.55 0.18 11.61
N ILE A 81 2.59 -0.08 12.41
CA ILE A 81 4.00 0.05 12.00
C ILE A 81 4.56 -1.13 11.21
N GLN A 82 3.93 -2.31 11.29
CA GLN A 82 4.51 -3.55 10.75
C GLN A 82 4.42 -3.66 9.22
N SER A 83 3.56 -2.83 8.61
CA SER A 83 3.51 -2.62 7.16
C SER A 83 3.72 -1.14 6.92
N LEU A 84 4.97 -0.70 6.83
CA LEU A 84 5.28 0.69 6.48
C LEU A 84 4.85 0.96 5.04
N ARG A 85 4.34 2.16 4.79
CA ARG A 85 3.98 2.61 3.45
C ARG A 85 5.21 3.21 2.81
N SER A 86 5.52 2.76 1.60
CA SER A 86 6.66 3.27 0.84
C SER A 86 6.26 3.61 -0.59
N VAL A 87 6.90 4.65 -1.13
CA VAL A 87 6.71 5.09 -2.51
C VAL A 87 8.05 5.38 -3.15
N SER A 88 8.38 4.58 -4.17
CA SER A 88 9.49 4.93 -5.07
C SER A 88 9.10 6.19 -5.85
N LEU A 89 10.04 7.11 -5.93
CA LEU A 89 9.97 8.32 -6.75
C LEU A 89 10.81 8.19 -8.02
N GLU A 90 11.50 7.07 -8.20
CA GLU A 90 12.32 6.84 -9.38
C GLU A 90 11.49 6.92 -10.66
N GLY A 91 12.03 7.62 -11.65
CA GLY A 91 11.38 7.83 -12.94
C GLY A 91 10.44 9.04 -13.00
N LEU A 92 10.05 9.60 -11.86
CA LEU A 92 9.34 10.88 -11.79
C LEU A 92 10.30 12.05 -12.02
N LYS A 93 9.76 13.11 -12.62
CA LYS A 93 10.48 14.32 -13.01
C LYS A 93 9.92 15.53 -12.26
N LYS A 94 10.67 16.63 -12.32
CA LYS A 94 10.20 17.93 -11.82
C LYS A 94 8.86 18.28 -12.46
N GLY A 95 7.87 18.66 -11.63
CA GLY A 95 6.54 19.05 -12.08
C GLY A 95 5.54 17.90 -12.17
N ASP A 96 5.99 16.65 -12.07
CA ASP A 96 5.08 15.51 -12.02
C ASP A 96 4.22 15.57 -10.76
N THR A 97 2.99 15.11 -10.90
CA THR A 97 2.03 14.97 -9.80
C THR A 97 1.62 13.51 -9.70
N VAL A 98 1.63 12.97 -8.49
CA VAL A 98 1.12 11.62 -8.18
C VAL A 98 -0.04 11.73 -7.21
N ILE A 99 -1.18 11.13 -7.54
CA ILE A 99 -2.29 10.97 -6.58
C ILE A 99 -2.04 9.68 -5.79
N MET A 100 -2.01 9.79 -4.47
CA MET A 100 -1.89 8.67 -3.53
C MET A 100 -3.27 8.40 -2.91
N ARG A 101 -3.99 7.39 -3.41
CA ARG A 101 -5.25 6.91 -2.83
C ARG A 101 -4.95 5.80 -1.83
N ASP A 102 -4.87 6.17 -0.57
CA ASP A 102 -4.45 5.28 0.51
C ASP A 102 -5.62 4.81 1.38
N THR A 103 -5.45 3.62 1.97
CA THR A 103 -6.34 3.08 3.01
C THR A 103 -5.64 3.07 4.36
N TRP A 104 -6.39 3.38 5.43
CA TRP A 104 -5.90 3.29 6.81
C TRP A 104 -5.49 1.86 7.19
N ARG A 105 -4.25 1.68 7.69
CA ARG A 105 -3.75 0.37 8.14
C ARG A 105 -4.03 0.15 9.63
N SER A 106 -5.10 -0.57 9.93
CA SER A 106 -5.53 -0.86 11.31
C SER A 106 -4.50 -1.70 12.08
N PRO A 107 -4.13 -1.34 13.33
CA PRO A 107 -3.32 -2.19 14.21
C PRO A 107 -3.90 -3.58 14.43
N LYS A 108 -5.23 -3.72 14.44
CA LYS A 108 -5.89 -5.01 14.69
C LYS A 108 -5.59 -6.05 13.61
N SER A 109 -5.61 -5.66 12.34
CA SER A 109 -5.27 -6.55 11.22
C SER A 109 -3.75 -6.73 11.08
N ASN A 110 -2.95 -5.82 11.63
CA ASN A 110 -1.49 -5.88 11.51
C ASN A 110 -0.81 -6.83 12.51
N VAL A 111 -1.56 -7.37 13.50
CA VAL A 111 -1.03 -8.41 14.41
C VAL A 111 -0.49 -9.62 13.64
N PHE A 112 -1.09 -9.95 12.49
CA PHE A 112 -0.70 -11.06 11.62
C PHE A 112 0.67 -10.87 10.95
N VAL A 113 1.20 -9.65 10.94
CA VAL A 113 2.54 -9.35 10.38
C VAL A 113 3.64 -9.47 11.44
N SER A 114 3.29 -9.61 12.73
CA SER A 114 4.28 -9.85 13.79
C SER A 114 5.04 -11.16 13.57
N THR A 115 6.24 -11.27 14.15
CA THR A 115 7.07 -12.49 14.06
C THR A 115 6.33 -13.72 14.56
N ALA A 116 5.58 -13.62 15.67
CA ALA A 116 4.79 -14.71 16.23
C ALA A 116 3.79 -15.33 15.24
N PHE A 117 3.19 -14.53 14.36
CA PHE A 117 2.28 -15.05 13.33
C PHE A 117 3.03 -15.37 12.03
N ARG A 118 3.86 -14.44 11.55
CA ARG A 118 4.58 -14.60 10.28
C ARG A 118 5.48 -15.82 10.29
N GLU A 119 6.27 -16.02 11.33
CA GLU A 119 7.29 -17.08 11.38
C GLU A 119 6.72 -18.39 11.92
N ALA A 120 5.82 -18.34 12.91
CA ALA A 120 5.33 -19.58 13.52
C ALA A 120 4.06 -20.14 12.85
N ILE A 121 3.23 -19.31 12.20
CA ILE A 121 1.94 -19.73 11.64
C ILE A 121 1.96 -19.69 10.11
N PHE A 122 2.49 -18.64 9.49
CA PHE A 122 2.38 -18.43 8.04
C PHE A 122 3.62 -18.86 7.22
N ALA A 123 4.77 -19.10 7.85
CA ALA A 123 6.02 -19.46 7.14
C ALA A 123 6.04 -20.89 6.57
N GLY A 124 5.08 -21.75 6.95
CA GLY A 124 5.05 -23.18 6.60
C GLY A 124 5.94 -24.03 7.51
N SER A 125 5.80 -25.36 7.44
CA SER A 125 6.52 -26.31 8.32
C SER A 125 8.05 -26.20 8.16
N PRO A 126 8.85 -26.42 9.23
CA PRO A 126 10.31 -26.38 9.19
C PRO A 126 10.98 -27.47 8.32
N GLU A 127 10.22 -28.44 7.82
CA GLU A 127 10.74 -29.59 7.05
C GLU A 127 11.11 -29.24 5.59
N GLY A 128 10.75 -28.05 5.12
CA GLY A 128 11.30 -27.50 3.87
C GLY A 128 12.43 -26.52 4.19
N ASN A 129 13.48 -26.51 3.37
CA ASN A 129 14.55 -25.48 3.33
C ASN A 129 14.02 -24.06 2.97
N ASN A 130 12.81 -23.71 3.38
CA ASN A 130 12.26 -22.37 3.30
C ASN A 130 12.89 -21.55 4.42
N THR A 131 14.04 -20.96 4.10
CA THR A 131 14.51 -19.80 4.85
C THR A 131 13.33 -18.84 5.00
N PRO A 132 12.92 -18.46 6.22
CA PRO A 132 11.88 -17.46 6.38
C PRO A 132 12.33 -16.25 5.58
N VAL A 133 11.53 -15.83 4.60
CA VAL A 133 11.90 -14.74 3.67
C VAL A 133 12.42 -13.59 4.52
N ARG A 134 13.75 -13.42 4.54
CA ARG A 134 14.39 -12.35 5.26
C ARG A 134 13.86 -11.09 4.62
N GLN A 135 13.20 -10.32 5.45
CA GLN A 135 12.57 -9.10 5.00
C GLN A 135 13.68 -8.10 4.77
N ASP A 136 14.16 -8.02 3.54
CA ASP A 136 14.98 -6.90 3.11
C ASP A 136 14.20 -5.64 3.47
N SER A 137 14.75 -4.87 4.40
CA SER A 137 14.10 -3.74 5.04
C SER A 137 14.03 -2.50 4.17
N ALA A 138 14.37 -2.63 2.90
CA ALA A 138 14.27 -1.63 1.85
C ALA A 138 13.91 -2.37 0.56
N LEU A 139 13.44 -1.63 -0.45
CA LEU A 139 13.04 -2.14 -1.78
C LEU A 139 14.05 -3.06 -2.50
N GLY A 140 15.25 -3.31 -1.94
CA GLY A 140 16.28 -4.20 -2.49
C GLY A 140 16.58 -3.90 -3.96
N ASP A 141 16.99 -4.92 -4.71
CA ASP A 141 17.18 -4.86 -6.17
C ASP A 141 15.84 -4.82 -6.96
N LYS A 142 14.69 -4.65 -6.28
CA LYS A 142 13.36 -4.61 -6.91
C LYS A 142 12.95 -3.18 -7.30
N SER A 143 13.88 -2.22 -7.24
CA SER A 143 13.68 -0.82 -7.67
C SER A 143 13.10 -0.74 -9.09
N ALA A 144 13.57 -1.57 -10.02
CA ALA A 144 13.10 -1.62 -11.39
C ALA A 144 11.59 -1.91 -11.51
N ALA A 145 11.04 -2.80 -10.66
CA ALA A 145 9.63 -3.17 -10.66
C ALA A 145 8.72 -2.09 -10.03
N THR A 146 9.32 -1.09 -9.38
CA THR A 146 8.60 0.00 -8.70
C THR A 146 8.93 1.37 -9.28
N ARG A 147 9.70 1.42 -10.37
CA ARG A 147 10.09 2.64 -11.07
C ARG A 147 8.95 3.13 -11.96
N TRP A 148 8.57 4.39 -11.79
CA TRP A 148 7.59 5.04 -12.65
C TRP A 148 8.13 5.17 -14.07
N LYS A 149 7.25 4.98 -15.05
CA LYS A 149 7.52 5.24 -16.46
C LYS A 149 6.56 6.33 -16.91
N GLU A 150 7.03 7.23 -17.76
CA GLU A 150 6.16 8.21 -18.41
C GLU A 150 5.07 7.43 -19.18
N PRO A 151 3.78 7.60 -18.85
CA PRO A 151 2.72 6.92 -19.57
C PRO A 151 2.61 7.48 -20.99
N GLN A 152 2.00 6.70 -21.88
CA GLN A 152 1.65 7.17 -23.21
C GLN A 152 0.68 8.36 -23.12
N LYS A 153 0.56 9.09 -24.24
CA LYS A 153 -0.38 10.19 -24.34
C LYS A 153 -1.78 9.69 -24.02
N ASP A 154 -2.52 10.47 -23.22
CA ASP A 154 -3.89 10.16 -22.82
C ASP A 154 -4.03 8.87 -21.99
N SER A 155 -2.93 8.39 -21.38
CA SER A 155 -2.91 7.27 -20.44
C SER A 155 -2.57 7.70 -19.01
N VAL A 156 -2.92 6.82 -18.05
CA VAL A 156 -2.58 6.94 -16.64
C VAL A 156 -1.72 5.73 -16.23
N ALA A 157 -0.55 6.00 -15.67
CA ALA A 157 0.27 5.00 -15.00
C ALA A 157 -0.28 4.77 -13.58
N VAL A 158 -0.62 3.52 -13.28
CA VAL A 158 -1.28 3.11 -12.05
C VAL A 158 -0.42 2.10 -11.30
N ARG A 159 -0.12 2.40 -10.05
CA ARG A 159 0.49 1.48 -9.11
C ARG A 159 -0.56 0.90 -8.18
N PHE A 160 -0.83 -0.39 -8.31
CA PHE A 160 -1.62 -1.15 -7.36
C PHE A 160 -0.72 -1.62 -6.22
N THR A 161 -1.08 -1.31 -4.98
CA THR A 161 -0.39 -1.80 -3.78
C THR A 161 -1.41 -2.41 -2.83
N VAL A 162 -1.09 -3.60 -2.33
CA VAL A 162 -1.96 -4.30 -1.38
C VAL A 162 -1.16 -4.90 -0.23
N VAL A 163 -1.65 -4.71 0.98
CA VAL A 163 -1.15 -5.38 2.17
C VAL A 163 -1.91 -6.70 2.36
N VAL A 164 -1.18 -7.81 2.45
CA VAL A 164 -1.71 -9.18 2.54
C VAL A 164 -1.14 -9.91 3.77
N PRO A 165 -1.56 -9.56 5.01
CA PRO A 165 -0.92 -10.01 6.25
C PRO A 165 -0.87 -11.52 6.51
N ARG A 166 -1.76 -12.29 5.86
CA ARG A 166 -1.97 -13.74 6.08
C ARG A 166 -1.62 -14.55 4.83
N LEU A 167 -0.70 -14.07 4.00
CA LEU A 167 -0.25 -14.84 2.85
C LEU A 167 0.59 -16.03 3.33
N THR A 168 0.17 -17.24 2.99
CA THR A 168 0.90 -18.47 3.31
C THR A 168 2.16 -18.58 2.46
N SER A 169 3.22 -19.18 3.00
CA SER A 169 4.42 -19.52 2.25
C SER A 169 4.12 -20.31 0.97
N GLY A 170 4.77 -19.95 -0.13
CA GLY A 170 4.52 -20.51 -1.46
C GLY A 170 3.32 -19.91 -2.20
N HIS A 171 2.41 -19.20 -1.52
CA HIS A 171 1.30 -18.55 -2.21
C HIS A 171 1.75 -17.25 -2.88
N SER A 172 1.05 -16.87 -3.95
CA SER A 172 1.22 -15.63 -4.68
C SER A 172 -0.07 -14.80 -4.70
N ILE A 173 0.07 -13.48 -4.67
CA ILE A 173 -1.05 -12.55 -4.89
C ILE A 173 -1.04 -12.10 -6.35
N ARG A 174 -2.22 -12.10 -6.97
CA ARG A 174 -2.43 -11.70 -8.36
C ARG A 174 -3.58 -10.72 -8.49
N LEU A 175 -3.62 -9.99 -9.60
CA LEU A 175 -4.65 -9.02 -9.97
C LEU A 175 -5.45 -9.55 -11.17
N THR A 176 -6.77 -9.37 -11.15
CA THR A 176 -7.67 -9.60 -12.28
C THR A 176 -8.78 -8.55 -12.26
N GLY A 177 -9.45 -8.34 -13.38
CA GLY A 177 -10.48 -7.33 -13.50
C GLY A 177 -11.18 -7.33 -14.84
N GLU A 178 -12.11 -6.41 -14.99
CA GLU A 178 -12.93 -6.22 -16.18
C GLU A 178 -12.11 -5.82 -17.40
N HIS A 179 -11.13 -4.94 -17.20
CA HIS A 179 -10.28 -4.41 -18.26
C HIS A 179 -9.49 -5.55 -18.94
N GLU A 180 -9.28 -5.44 -20.27
CA GLU A 180 -8.51 -6.40 -21.06
C GLU A 180 -7.11 -6.71 -20.50
N LYS A 181 -6.33 -5.68 -20.14
CA LYS A 181 -5.03 -5.83 -19.47
C LYS A 181 -5.09 -6.60 -18.14
N LEU A 182 -6.26 -6.71 -17.52
CA LEU A 182 -6.48 -7.48 -16.29
C LEU A 182 -7.15 -8.85 -16.54
N GLY A 183 -7.27 -9.26 -17.80
CA GLY A 183 -7.71 -10.60 -18.18
C GLY A 183 -9.23 -10.79 -18.24
N LYS A 184 -10.06 -9.74 -18.20
CA LYS A 184 -11.54 -9.84 -18.30
C LYS A 184 -12.13 -10.88 -17.33
N TRP A 185 -11.70 -10.85 -16.07
CA TRP A 185 -12.08 -11.77 -14.98
C TRP A 185 -11.64 -13.24 -15.13
N ASP A 186 -10.86 -13.56 -16.16
CA ASP A 186 -10.30 -14.90 -16.36
C ASP A 186 -9.21 -15.20 -15.31
N LYS A 187 -9.32 -16.37 -14.68
CA LYS A 187 -8.37 -16.85 -13.66
C LYS A 187 -7.00 -17.19 -14.27
N GLU A 188 -6.96 -17.62 -15.52
CA GLU A 188 -5.72 -17.98 -16.22
C GLU A 188 -4.95 -16.74 -16.68
N SER A 189 -5.65 -15.63 -16.90
CA SER A 189 -5.09 -14.35 -17.37
C SER A 189 -4.81 -13.36 -16.24
N THR A 190 -4.50 -13.87 -15.03
CA THR A 190 -4.21 -13.05 -13.84
C THR A 190 -2.77 -12.52 -13.83
N LEU A 191 -2.56 -11.34 -13.28
CA LEU A 191 -1.24 -10.69 -13.21
C LEU A 191 -0.61 -10.79 -11.82
N GLY A 192 0.58 -11.37 -11.70
CA GLY A 192 1.30 -11.46 -10.42
C GLY A 192 1.81 -10.10 -9.92
N LEU A 193 1.73 -9.87 -8.61
CA LEU A 193 2.35 -8.69 -7.98
C LEU A 193 3.73 -9.04 -7.40
N VAL A 194 4.62 -8.06 -7.41
CA VAL A 194 5.95 -8.16 -6.81
C VAL A 194 5.87 -7.94 -5.30
N ASN A 195 6.49 -8.84 -4.54
CA ASN A 195 6.61 -8.73 -3.08
C ASN A 195 7.64 -7.65 -2.72
N LEU A 196 7.19 -6.57 -2.08
CA LEU A 196 8.01 -5.45 -1.60
C LEU A 196 8.48 -5.62 -0.14
N GLY A 197 8.24 -6.78 0.46
CA GLY A 197 8.48 -7.05 1.88
C GLY A 197 7.31 -6.59 2.77
N ARG A 198 7.32 -6.98 4.05
CA ARG A 198 6.30 -6.57 5.05
C ARG A 198 4.85 -6.89 4.66
N ASN A 199 4.67 -7.99 3.91
CA ASN A 199 3.40 -8.40 3.33
C ASN A 199 2.78 -7.32 2.40
N VAL A 200 3.61 -6.45 1.83
CA VAL A 200 3.20 -5.45 0.85
C VAL A 200 3.56 -5.96 -0.54
N PHE A 201 2.60 -5.93 -1.44
CA PHE A 201 2.76 -6.38 -2.82
C PHE A 201 2.36 -5.28 -3.77
N SER A 202 3.04 -5.17 -4.91
CA SER A 202 2.78 -4.10 -5.87
C SER A 202 2.86 -4.57 -7.31
N LEU A 203 2.04 -3.93 -8.16
CA LEU A 203 2.08 -4.07 -9.62
C LEU A 203 1.86 -2.68 -10.23
N MET A 204 2.68 -2.33 -11.21
CA MET A 204 2.53 -1.10 -12.00
C MET A 204 2.02 -1.45 -13.39
N LEU A 205 0.94 -0.79 -13.81
CA LEU A 205 0.34 -0.91 -15.12
C LEU A 205 0.04 0.49 -15.67
N GLU A 206 -0.34 0.54 -16.93
CA GLU A 206 -0.79 1.77 -17.59
C GLU A 206 -2.12 1.48 -18.27
N PHE A 207 -3.05 2.43 -18.22
CA PHE A 207 -4.37 2.32 -18.84
C PHE A 207 -4.70 3.59 -19.63
N PRO A 208 -5.38 3.48 -20.78
CA PRO A 208 -5.99 4.64 -21.43
C PRO A 208 -6.95 5.34 -20.46
N ALA A 209 -6.90 6.68 -20.41
CA ALA A 209 -7.69 7.45 -19.46
C ALA A 209 -9.20 7.38 -19.75
N ASP A 210 -9.59 7.13 -21.00
CA ASP A 210 -10.97 6.96 -21.46
C ASP A 210 -11.52 5.55 -21.22
N GLU A 211 -10.67 4.58 -20.86
CA GLU A 211 -11.07 3.23 -20.42
C GLU A 211 -11.27 3.15 -18.89
N LEU A 212 -11.25 4.29 -18.18
CA LEU A 212 -11.59 4.40 -16.75
C LEU A 212 -13.00 4.97 -16.56
N PRO A 213 -13.78 4.53 -15.53
CA PRO A 213 -13.43 3.55 -14.52
C PRO A 213 -13.62 2.10 -14.98
N PHE A 214 -12.98 1.16 -14.28
CA PHE A 214 -13.26 -0.27 -14.41
C PHE A 214 -13.11 -1.00 -13.07
N GLU A 215 -13.66 -2.21 -13.00
CA GLU A 215 -13.59 -3.03 -11.79
C GLU A 215 -12.40 -4.01 -11.76
N TYR A 216 -11.86 -4.28 -10.57
CA TYR A 216 -10.78 -5.24 -10.34
C TYR A 216 -10.88 -5.94 -8.98
N LYS A 217 -10.15 -7.06 -8.82
CA LYS A 217 -9.98 -7.79 -7.56
C LYS A 217 -8.59 -8.39 -7.44
N TYR A 218 -8.17 -8.58 -6.19
CA TYR A 218 -7.02 -9.40 -5.86
C TYR A 218 -7.41 -10.87 -5.65
N CYS A 219 -6.54 -11.78 -6.07
CA CYS A 219 -6.70 -13.22 -5.94
C CYS A 219 -5.41 -13.84 -5.39
N ILE A 220 -5.53 -14.97 -4.70
CA ILE A 220 -4.39 -15.73 -4.19
C ILE A 220 -4.36 -17.10 -4.83
N PHE A 221 -3.16 -17.46 -5.26
CA PHE A 221 -2.83 -18.74 -5.86
C PHE A 221 -1.80 -19.45 -5.00
N ASP A 222 -1.81 -20.78 -4.98
CA ASP A 222 -0.81 -21.55 -4.27
C ASP A 222 0.50 -21.66 -5.08
N LYS A 223 1.41 -22.52 -4.61
CA LYS A 223 2.73 -22.72 -5.24
C LYS A 223 2.64 -23.54 -6.53
N GLU A 224 1.60 -24.36 -6.68
CA GLU A 224 1.27 -25.10 -7.91
C GLU A 224 0.61 -24.19 -8.96
N GLY A 225 0.15 -23.01 -8.57
CA GLY A 225 -0.54 -22.07 -9.45
C GLY A 225 -2.03 -22.29 -9.50
N GLU A 226 -2.59 -23.03 -8.54
CA GLU A 226 -4.03 -23.25 -8.41
C GLU A 226 -4.68 -22.10 -7.63
N PHE A 227 -5.93 -21.79 -7.98
CA PHE A 227 -6.69 -20.73 -7.36
C PHE A 227 -7.08 -21.12 -5.92
N VAL A 228 -6.66 -20.32 -4.94
CA VAL A 228 -6.99 -20.56 -3.52
C VAL A 228 -8.15 -19.69 -3.07
N PHE A 229 -8.08 -18.37 -3.30
CA PHE A 229 -9.17 -17.47 -2.92
C PHE A 229 -9.17 -16.15 -3.71
N ARG A 230 -10.35 -15.54 -3.83
CA ARG A 230 -10.55 -14.19 -4.36
C ARG A 230 -10.95 -13.26 -3.23
N GLU A 231 -10.56 -12.00 -3.35
CA GLU A 231 -10.92 -10.98 -2.38
C GLU A 231 -12.45 -10.84 -2.20
N ARG A 232 -12.86 -10.72 -0.94
CA ARG A 232 -14.26 -10.62 -0.52
C ARG A 232 -14.87 -9.25 -0.83
N GLY A 233 -16.17 -9.26 -1.09
CA GLY A 233 -17.00 -8.06 -1.26
C GLY A 233 -17.24 -7.76 -2.73
N THR A 234 -17.79 -6.58 -3.00
CA THR A 234 -17.89 -6.04 -4.36
C THR A 234 -16.49 -5.87 -4.95
N PRO A 235 -16.35 -6.00 -6.28
CA PRO A 235 -15.15 -5.54 -6.97
C PRO A 235 -14.76 -4.13 -6.54
N ARG A 236 -13.46 -3.86 -6.59
CA ARG A 236 -12.91 -2.51 -6.38
C ARG A 236 -13.02 -1.77 -7.70
N GLU A 237 -13.36 -0.50 -7.64
CA GLU A 237 -13.41 0.35 -8.82
C GLU A 237 -12.13 1.19 -8.91
N LEU A 238 -11.46 1.12 -10.04
CA LEU A 238 -10.37 2.04 -10.34
C LEU A 238 -10.94 3.28 -11.02
N GLU A 239 -11.23 4.31 -10.24
CA GLU A 239 -11.68 5.58 -10.78
C GLU A 239 -10.57 6.32 -11.54
N ALA A 240 -10.96 7.11 -12.54
CA ALA A 240 -10.07 8.08 -13.15
C ALA A 240 -9.48 9.04 -12.09
N PRO A 241 -8.19 9.42 -12.19
CA PRO A 241 -7.65 10.49 -11.37
C PRO A 241 -8.32 11.82 -11.72
N THR A 242 -8.54 12.66 -10.72
CA THR A 242 -8.99 14.04 -10.98
C THR A 242 -7.88 14.83 -11.69
N ASP A 243 -8.25 15.86 -12.44
CA ASP A 243 -7.32 16.90 -12.94
C ASP A 243 -6.26 16.45 -13.95
N LYS A 244 -6.57 15.43 -14.79
CA LYS A 244 -5.67 14.90 -15.85
C LYS A 244 -4.29 14.48 -15.32
N VAL A 245 -4.23 14.03 -14.06
CA VAL A 245 -2.98 13.53 -13.47
C VAL A 245 -2.60 12.20 -14.11
N LYS A 246 -1.32 12.08 -14.47
CA LYS A 246 -0.77 10.91 -15.18
C LYS A 246 -0.38 9.75 -14.27
N PHE A 247 -0.15 10.00 -12.98
CA PHE A 247 0.36 9.01 -12.05
C PHE A 247 -0.62 8.82 -10.89
N LEU A 248 -1.06 7.58 -10.71
CA LEU A 248 -1.98 7.18 -9.66
C LEU A 248 -1.38 6.02 -8.88
N SER A 249 -1.39 6.10 -7.56
CA SER A 249 -1.07 5.00 -6.67
C SER A 249 -2.30 4.68 -5.84
N VAL A 250 -2.68 3.41 -5.80
CA VAL A 250 -3.74 2.89 -4.92
C VAL A 250 -3.11 1.94 -3.91
N ASP A 251 -3.38 2.15 -2.61
CA ASP A 251 -2.84 1.35 -1.53
C ASP A 251 -3.95 0.84 -0.61
N GLU A 252 -4.07 -0.48 -0.58
CA GLU A 252 -5.25 -1.15 -0.06
C GLU A 252 -4.87 -2.26 0.92
N ASN A 253 -5.83 -2.65 1.77
CA ASN A 253 -5.70 -3.85 2.58
C ASN A 253 -6.51 -4.97 1.92
N PHE A 254 -5.93 -6.15 1.83
CA PHE A 254 -6.62 -7.32 1.29
C PHE A 254 -7.83 -7.68 2.16
N LYS A 255 -9.01 -7.79 1.53
CA LYS A 255 -10.26 -8.19 2.19
C LYS A 255 -10.42 -9.70 2.16
N TYR A 256 -10.02 -10.34 3.25
CA TYR A 256 -10.21 -11.77 3.39
C TYR A 256 -11.68 -12.17 3.56
N GLU A 257 -12.04 -13.32 2.99
CA GLU A 257 -13.37 -13.90 3.16
C GLU A 257 -13.62 -14.33 4.60
N ASN A 258 -12.65 -15.04 5.17
CA ASN A 258 -12.74 -15.65 6.49
C ASN A 258 -12.11 -14.79 7.59
N VAL A 259 -12.81 -14.71 8.72
CA VAL A 259 -12.26 -14.16 9.98
C VAL A 259 -11.23 -15.14 10.53
N TRP A 260 -10.07 -14.64 10.91
CA TRP A 260 -9.06 -15.47 11.57
C TRP A 260 -9.55 -15.91 12.96
N LYS A 261 -9.44 -17.20 13.25
CA LYS A 261 -9.75 -17.78 14.56
C LYS A 261 -8.50 -18.47 15.08
N GLY A 262 -8.03 -18.08 16.26
CA GLY A 262 -6.88 -18.70 16.92
C GLY A 262 -6.83 -18.29 18.39
N ALA A 263 -6.31 -19.18 19.23
CA ALA A 263 -5.98 -18.91 20.63
C ALA A 263 -4.49 -19.11 20.83
N GLY A 264 -3.89 -18.36 21.74
CA GLY A 264 -2.46 -18.44 22.04
C GLY A 264 -2.14 -17.84 23.40
N VAL A 265 -1.05 -18.29 24.00
CA VAL A 265 -0.52 -17.81 25.28
C VAL A 265 0.87 -17.23 25.03
N ALA A 266 1.11 -16.01 25.50
CA ALA A 266 2.44 -15.43 25.51
C ALA A 266 3.11 -15.78 26.84
N VAL A 267 4.06 -16.73 26.82
CA VAL A 267 4.88 -17.05 27.99
C VAL A 267 6.15 -16.19 27.94
N PRO A 268 6.39 -15.30 28.93
CA PRO A 268 7.59 -14.51 28.96
C PRO A 268 8.83 -15.40 29.12
N VAL A 269 9.93 -15.05 28.45
CA VAL A 269 11.17 -15.85 28.48
C VAL A 269 11.82 -15.89 29.88
N PHE A 270 11.48 -14.97 30.78
CA PHE A 270 11.90 -15.01 32.18
C PHE A 270 11.04 -15.97 33.06
N SER A 271 10.05 -16.65 32.46
CA SER A 271 9.18 -17.61 33.15
C SER A 271 9.57 -19.07 32.89
N LEU A 272 10.73 -19.32 32.27
CA LEU A 272 11.33 -20.64 32.00
C LEU A 272 12.61 -20.82 32.82
#